data_AF-A0A7Y0ENY5-F1
#
_entry.id   AF-A0A7Y0ENY5-F1
#
_cell.length_a   1.000
_cell.length_b   1.000
_cell.length_c   1.000
_cell.angle_alpha   90.00
_cell.angle_beta   90.00
_cell.angle_gamma   90.00
#
_symmetry.space_group_name_H-M   'P 1'
#
loop_
_entity.id
_entity.type
_entity.pdbx_description
1 polymer ?
#
loop_
_entity_poly.entity_id
_entity_poly.type
_entity_poly.pdbx_seq_one_letter_code
_entity_poly.pdbx_strand_id
1 'polypeptide(L)'
;MAEYIAEDGTLITEEMIDQWVNEAEQGFPHSIITPIRPLAWRAMKQQTDYTPMKPHAIRMTDMLWQRVKKAAKEQNMDTSTYVRQAIARALTEDARNTSAA
;
A
#
# COMPACT_ATOMS: atom_id res chain seq x y z
N MET A 1 -28.54 37.85 11.55
CA MET A 1 -27.39 37.46 10.69
C MET A 1 -26.56 36.50 11.51
N ALA A 2 -26.12 35.38 10.95
CA ALA A 2 -25.26 34.44 11.66
C ALA A 2 -23.81 34.94 11.56
N GLU A 3 -23.12 35.09 12.69
CA GLU A 3 -21.70 35.38 12.71
C GLU A 3 -20.94 34.06 12.53
N TYR A 4 -20.11 33.99 11.50
CA TYR A 4 -19.29 32.82 11.22
C TYR A 4 -17.88 33.08 11.75
N ILE A 5 -17.41 32.18 12.62
CA ILE A 5 -16.08 32.26 13.22
C ILE A 5 -15.32 31.01 12.81
N ALA A 6 -14.14 31.19 12.21
CA ALA A 6 -13.25 30.09 11.86
C ALA A 6 -12.67 29.42 13.11
N GLU A 7 -12.10 28.23 12.96
CA GLU A 7 -11.54 27.45 14.09
C GLU A 7 -10.43 28.19 14.86
N ASP A 8 -9.73 29.12 14.19
CA ASP A 8 -8.69 29.97 14.77
C ASP A 8 -9.22 31.26 15.45
N GLY A 9 -10.54 31.46 15.47
CA GLY A 9 -11.18 32.63 16.05
C GLY A 9 -11.34 33.82 15.07
N THR A 10 -10.93 33.66 13.81
CA THR A 10 -11.10 34.70 12.78
C THR A 10 -12.59 34.87 12.43
N LEU A 11 -13.09 36.09 12.51
CA LEU A 11 -14.45 36.41 12.07
C LEU A 11 -14.51 36.42 10.54
N ILE A 12 -15.40 35.60 9.99
CA ILE A 12 -15.62 35.49 8.56
C ILE A 12 -16.64 36.58 8.16
N THR A 13 -16.17 37.57 7.42
CA THR A 13 -17.03 38.64 6.89
C THR A 13 -17.69 38.25 5.57
N GLU A 14 -18.70 39.00 5.16
CA GLU A 14 -19.41 38.76 3.91
C GLU A 14 -18.51 39.02 2.69
N GLU A 15 -17.60 39.99 2.77
CA GLU A 15 -16.59 40.24 1.73
C GLU A 15 -15.60 39.08 1.57
N MET A 16 -15.25 38.39 2.68
CA MET A 16 -14.41 37.20 2.61
C MET A 16 -15.12 36.06 1.89
N ILE A 17 -16.43 35.90 2.12
CA ILE A 17 -17.26 34.90 1.45
C ILE A 17 -17.33 35.18 -0.05
N ASP A 18 -17.60 36.43 -0.43
CA ASP A 18 -17.66 36.84 -1.84
C ASP A 18 -16.33 36.63 -2.56
N GLN A 19 -15.21 36.92 -1.88
CA GLN A 19 -13.88 36.64 -2.43
C GLN A 19 -13.67 35.14 -2.65
N TRP A 20 -14.04 34.29 -1.70
CA TRP A 20 -13.89 32.84 -1.85
C TRP A 20 -14.78 32.25 -2.95
N VAL A 21 -15.99 32.78 -3.13
CA VAL A 21 -16.87 32.39 -4.24
C VAL A 21 -16.19 32.70 -5.58
N ASN A 22 -15.65 33.92 -5.73
CA ASN A 22 -14.94 34.32 -6.95
C ASN A 22 -13.66 33.49 -7.18
N GLU A 23 -12.89 33.21 -6.13
CA GLU A 23 -11.70 32.36 -6.24
C GLU A 23 -12.06 30.92 -6.64
N ALA A 24 -13.16 30.36 -6.13
CA ALA A 24 -13.61 29.02 -6.50
C ALA A 24 -14.01 28.93 -7.99
N GLU A 25 -14.69 29.96 -8.52
CA GLU A 25 -15.04 30.05 -9.95
C GLU A 25 -13.80 30.18 -10.85
N GLN A 26 -12.76 30.87 -10.37
CA GLN A 26 -11.50 31.07 -11.09
C GLN A 26 -10.48 29.93 -10.88
N GLY A 27 -10.82 28.92 -10.07
CA GLY A 27 -9.94 27.78 -9.80
C GLY A 27 -8.76 28.10 -8.87
N PHE A 28 -8.96 29.01 -7.92
CA PHE A 28 -7.99 29.42 -6.90
C PHE A 28 -6.63 29.84 -7.48
N PRO A 29 -6.58 30.94 -8.26
CA PRO A 29 -5.40 31.35 -9.03
C PRO A 29 -4.15 31.66 -8.18
N HIS A 30 -4.33 31.90 -6.88
CA HIS A 30 -3.25 32.18 -5.93
C HIS A 30 -2.98 31.05 -4.93
N SER A 31 -3.60 29.87 -5.13
CA SER A 31 -3.36 28.72 -4.27
C SER A 31 -1.99 28.08 -4.53
N ILE A 32 -1.30 27.72 -3.46
CA ILE A 32 -0.09 26.90 -3.52
C ILE A 32 -0.52 25.43 -3.43
N ILE A 33 -0.62 24.77 -4.58
CA ILE A 33 -0.87 23.32 -4.62
C ILE A 33 0.43 22.61 -4.27
N THR A 34 0.50 22.02 -3.09
CA THR A 34 1.61 21.13 -2.73
C THR A 34 1.30 19.72 -3.22
N PRO A 35 2.05 19.16 -4.19
CA PRO A 35 1.84 17.78 -4.61
C PRO A 35 2.16 16.85 -3.44
N ILE A 36 1.13 16.16 -2.95
CA ILE A 36 1.30 15.09 -1.97
C ILE A 36 2.11 13.99 -2.67
N ARG A 37 3.35 13.75 -2.24
CA ARG A 37 4.08 12.55 -2.68
C ARG A 37 3.22 11.33 -2.39
N PRO A 38 3.00 10.43 -3.36
CA PRO A 38 2.24 9.23 -3.10
C PRO A 38 2.89 8.49 -1.94
N LEU A 39 2.09 8.18 -0.91
CA LEU A 39 2.48 7.30 0.19
C LEU A 39 3.13 6.04 -0.40
N ALA A 40 4.14 5.48 0.25
CA ALA A 40 4.94 4.36 -0.29
C ALA A 40 4.09 3.17 -0.78
N TRP A 41 2.91 2.94 -0.19
CA TRP A 41 1.96 1.91 -0.62
C TRP A 41 1.22 2.24 -1.95
N ARG A 42 1.09 3.51 -2.32
CA ARG A 42 0.62 3.93 -3.66
C ARG A 42 1.72 3.85 -4.71
N ALA A 43 2.98 4.07 -4.34
CA ALA A 43 4.12 3.89 -5.27
C ALA A 43 4.26 2.42 -5.72
N MET A 44 3.96 1.46 -4.86
CA MET A 44 3.91 0.03 -5.22
C MET A 44 2.89 -0.31 -6.32
N LYS A 45 1.82 0.48 -6.49
CA LYS A 45 0.84 0.27 -7.58
C LYS A 45 1.34 0.72 -8.96
N GLN A 46 2.36 1.57 -9.02
CA GLN A 46 2.91 2.08 -10.29
C GLN A 46 4.10 1.25 -10.80
N GLN A 47 4.59 0.29 -10.01
CA GLN A 47 5.48 -0.75 -10.54
C GLN A 47 4.63 -1.69 -11.40
N THR A 48 4.89 -1.67 -12.70
CA THR A 48 4.25 -2.42 -13.79
C THR A 48 4.20 -3.94 -13.60
N ASP A 49 4.86 -4.48 -12.56
CA ASP A 49 4.91 -5.90 -12.20
C ASP A 49 4.17 -6.24 -10.89
N TYR A 50 3.33 -5.35 -10.36
CA TYR A 50 2.50 -5.69 -9.19
C TYR A 50 1.32 -6.57 -9.61
N THR A 51 1.57 -7.84 -9.92
CA THR A 51 0.49 -8.83 -9.95
C THR A 51 0.05 -9.05 -8.50
N PRO A 52 -1.19 -8.69 -8.11
CA PRO A 52 -1.63 -8.80 -6.74
C PRO A 52 -1.59 -10.27 -6.29
N MET A 53 -0.90 -10.53 -5.18
CA MET A 53 -0.85 -11.88 -4.60
C MET A 53 -2.24 -12.30 -4.12
N LYS A 54 -2.70 -13.49 -4.54
CA LYS A 54 -3.95 -14.09 -4.08
C LYS A 54 -3.65 -15.11 -2.97
N PRO A 55 -4.42 -15.11 -1.86
CA PRO A 55 -4.26 -16.11 -0.82
C PRO A 55 -4.69 -17.49 -1.34
N HIS A 56 -3.87 -18.50 -1.04
CA HIS A 56 -4.19 -19.91 -1.30
C HIS A 56 -4.00 -20.69 0.00
N ALA A 57 -4.96 -21.56 0.34
CA ALA A 57 -4.93 -22.36 1.56
C ALA A 57 -4.49 -23.80 1.25
N ILE A 58 -3.54 -24.32 2.02
CA ILE A 58 -3.02 -25.69 1.91
C ILE A 58 -3.13 -26.34 3.28
N ARG A 59 -3.71 -27.54 3.34
CA ARG A 59 -3.76 -28.33 4.58
C ARG A 59 -2.39 -28.94 4.83
N MET A 60 -1.91 -28.85 6.07
CA MET A 60 -0.65 -29.47 6.51
C MET A 60 -0.77 -29.91 7.97
N THR A 61 0.12 -30.81 8.38
CA THR A 61 0.20 -31.23 9.78
C THR A 61 0.77 -30.11 10.65
N ASP A 62 0.37 -30.06 11.92
CA ASP A 62 0.90 -29.08 12.87
C ASP A 62 2.42 -29.17 13.01
N MET A 63 2.95 -30.40 13.00
CA MET A 63 4.39 -30.64 13.08
C MET A 63 5.14 -30.00 11.90
N LEU A 64 4.60 -30.12 10.68
CA LEU A 64 5.19 -29.47 9.51
C LEU A 64 5.09 -27.95 9.62
N TRP A 65 3.96 -27.41 10.07
CA TRP A 65 3.78 -25.97 10.27
C TRP A 65 4.78 -25.38 11.28
N GLN A 66 5.06 -26.09 12.38
CA GLN A 66 6.07 -25.65 13.34
C GLN A 66 7.48 -25.64 12.74
N ARG A 67 7.82 -26.62 11.91
CA ARG A 67 9.11 -26.64 11.19
C ARG A 67 9.24 -25.46 10.24
N VAL A 68 8.18 -25.14 9.49
CA VAL A 68 8.13 -23.97 8.59
C VAL A 68 8.38 -22.68 9.36
N LYS A 69 7.68 -22.47 10.50
CA LYS A 69 7.87 -21.28 11.33
C LYS A 69 9.29 -21.17 11.90
N LYS A 70 9.86 -22.30 12.34
CA LYS A 70 11.23 -22.33 12.86
C LYS A 70 12.23 -21.94 11.76
N ALA A 71 12.12 -22.53 10.57
CA ALA A 71 13.01 -22.23 9.45
C ALA A 71 12.88 -20.78 8.97
N ALA A 72 11.67 -20.24 8.93
CA ALA A 72 11.43 -18.82 8.62
C ALA A 72 12.14 -17.91 9.63
N LYS A 73 12.04 -18.24 10.93
CA LYS A 73 12.72 -17.49 12.02
C LYS A 73 14.24 -17.55 11.90
N GLU A 74 14.80 -18.72 11.62
CA GLU A 74 16.26 -18.90 11.43
C GLU A 74 16.80 -18.06 10.27
N GLN A 75 15.98 -17.81 9.24
CA GLN A 75 16.33 -16.98 8.09
C GLN A 75 15.91 -15.50 8.23
N ASN A 76 15.40 -15.08 9.40
CA ASN A 76 14.85 -13.74 9.63
C ASN A 76 13.80 -13.30 8.58
N MET A 77 12.94 -14.24 8.17
CA MET A 77 11.90 -14.00 7.17
C MET A 77 10.50 -14.19 7.76
N ASP A 78 9.52 -13.49 7.18
CA ASP A 78 8.11 -13.80 7.43
C ASP A 78 7.77 -15.22 6.93
N THR A 79 6.85 -15.88 7.62
CA THR A 79 6.46 -17.26 7.33
C THR A 79 5.89 -17.40 5.91
N SER A 80 5.09 -16.43 5.45
CA SER A 80 4.52 -16.47 4.10
C SER A 80 5.59 -16.28 3.02
N THR A 81 6.60 -15.44 3.29
CA THR A 81 7.74 -15.23 2.38
C THR A 81 8.61 -16.47 2.29
N TYR A 82 8.89 -17.10 3.43
CA TYR A 82 9.64 -18.34 3.48
C TYR A 82 8.94 -19.45 2.67
N VAL A 83 7.63 -19.65 2.87
CA VAL A 83 6.84 -20.65 2.12
C VAL A 83 6.88 -20.38 0.62
N ARG A 84 6.68 -19.12 0.19
CA ARG A 84 6.78 -18.76 -1.24
C ARG A 84 8.15 -19.11 -1.83
N GLN A 85 9.24 -18.80 -1.13
CA GLN A 85 10.58 -19.11 -1.61
C GLN A 85 10.86 -20.62 -1.64
N ALA A 86 10.43 -21.36 -0.61
CA ALA A 86 10.60 -22.80 -0.56
C ALA A 86 9.88 -23.49 -1.72
N ILE A 87 8.63 -23.08 -2.01
CA ILE A 87 7.86 -23.59 -3.14
C ILE A 87 8.54 -23.24 -4.47
N ALA A 88 8.98 -21.99 -4.66
CA ALA A 88 9.64 -21.57 -5.90
C ALA A 88 10.94 -22.36 -6.16
N ARG A 89 11.74 -22.61 -5.12
CA ARG A 89 12.96 -23.42 -5.21
C ARG A 89 12.64 -24.86 -5.61
N ALA A 90 11.68 -25.50 -4.92
CA ALA A 90 11.27 -26.87 -5.22
C ALA A 90 10.78 -27.03 -6.67
N LEU A 91 9.94 -26.10 -7.15
CA LEU A 91 9.46 -26.12 -8.53
C LEU A 91 10.58 -25.94 -9.57
N THR A 92 11.59 -25.13 -9.25
CA THR A 92 12.75 -24.94 -10.13
C THR A 92 13.63 -26.20 -10.18
N GLU A 93 13.81 -26.87 -9.05
CA GLU A 93 14.55 -28.13 -8.94
C GLU A 93 13.83 -29.27 -9.69
N ASP A 94 12.51 -29.40 -9.51
CA ASP A 94 11.70 -30.39 -10.21
C ASP A 94 11.73 -30.20 -11.73
N ALA A 95 11.63 -28.95 -12.20
CA ALA A 95 11.73 -28.62 -13.62
C ALA A 95 13.09 -29.00 -14.22
N ARG A 96 14.19 -28.79 -13.47
CA ARG A 96 15.54 -29.20 -13.89
C ARG A 96 15.67 -30.72 -13.97
N ASN A 97 15.15 -31.44 -12.98
CA ASN A 97 15.24 -32.89 -12.93
C ASN A 97 14.41 -33.55 -14.04
N THR A 98 13.27 -32.97 -14.40
CA THR A 98 12.40 -33.48 -15.48
C THR A 98 12.97 -33.19 -16.87
N SER A 99 13.75 -32.13 -17.04
CA SER A 99 14.42 -31.79 -18.31
C SER A 99 15.70 -32.61 -18.57
N ALA A 100 16.21 -33.32 -17.56
CA ALA A 100 17.42 -34.14 -17.64
C ALA A 100 17.15 -35.65 -17.82
N ALA A 101 15.87 -36.04 -17.85
CA ALA A 101 15.39 -37.41 -18.08
C ALA A 101 14.82 -37.56 -19.50
#